data_AF-A0A9D0Q4Q5-F1
#
_entry.id   AF-A0A9D0Q4Q5-F1
#
_cell.length_a   1.000
_cell.length_b   1.000
_cell.length_c   1.000
_cell.angle_alpha   90.00
_cell.angle_beta   90.00
_cell.angle_gamma   90.00
#
_symmetry.space_group_name_H-M   'P 1'
#
loop_
_entity.id
_entity.type
_entity.pdbx_description
1 polymer ?
#
loop_
_entity_poly.entity_id
_entity_poly.type
_entity_poly.pdbx_seq_one_letter_code
_entity_poly.pdbx_strand_id
1 'polypeptide(L)'
;MSKQMVNVGYKEVFIISFILALVTHSLFFDIYRGAVFNIVPHDHYEYYAFYFLGDDLGKLPPQTHAYRVIAVLLALPFYYILPLFTFSGVEPSAVDENYLRMLISFSFVTYVSVLVTCITTYLIARKRFGVSILLATVIVLWTYLMLRHLREGLYGVDAMGVMVVTLIIYHMNNKWLYALLVIMGVFVNEKVAMIFFMLMAGRWLFYRPRQIDIYLIAPVIALLLYAAVNIITPHFFTFSSGTGAHRDIANFLPQFIETFMVNLTMKGIILNVIPVIILFGLYYLANMATKYIDTGIYFRSADIVVLLGILFISHLINVDYNVGRIAMYVFPLYLPLACIALYQLFPSAHGLLEGQKKNV
;
A
#
# COMPACT_ATOMS: atom_id res chain seq x y z
N MET A 1 -25.84 21.66 2.15
CA MET A 1 -26.08 20.89 0.90
C MET A 1 -25.85 19.42 1.20
N SER A 2 -26.90 18.58 1.17
CA SER A 2 -26.69 17.13 1.33
C SER A 2 -26.08 16.57 0.03
N LYS A 3 -24.85 16.06 0.10
CA LYS A 3 -24.19 15.37 -1.02
C LYS A 3 -25.08 14.20 -1.48
N GLN A 4 -25.69 14.30 -2.66
CA GLN A 4 -26.20 13.12 -3.34
C GLN A 4 -24.99 12.23 -3.66
N MET A 5 -24.90 11.08 -2.99
CA MET A 5 -23.89 10.08 -3.34
C MET A 5 -24.16 9.63 -4.78
N VAL A 6 -23.14 9.73 -5.64
CA VAL A 6 -23.23 9.22 -7.01
C VAL A 6 -23.48 7.72 -6.92
N ASN A 7 -24.62 7.27 -7.46
CA ASN A 7 -24.94 5.86 -7.52
C ASN A 7 -24.08 5.20 -8.61
N VAL A 8 -22.93 4.67 -8.21
CA VAL A 8 -22.07 3.88 -9.10
C VAL A 8 -22.68 2.49 -9.24
N GLY A 9 -23.27 2.22 -10.40
CA GLY A 9 -23.88 0.93 -10.70
C GLY A 9 -22.85 -0.20 -10.80
N TYR A 10 -23.26 -1.42 -10.43
CA TYR A 10 -22.40 -2.62 -10.51
C TYR A 10 -21.81 -2.86 -11.91
N LYS A 11 -22.54 -2.48 -12.97
CA LYS A 11 -22.07 -2.57 -14.36
C LYS A 11 -20.83 -1.72 -14.62
N GLU A 12 -20.78 -0.49 -14.09
CA GLU A 12 -19.64 0.42 -14.25
C GLU A 12 -18.38 -0.16 -13.60
N VAL A 13 -18.52 -0.64 -12.36
CA VAL A 13 -17.41 -1.27 -11.62
C VAL A 13 -16.91 -2.50 -12.37
N PHE A 14 -17.83 -3.38 -12.81
CA PHE A 14 -17.48 -4.59 -13.53
C PHE A 14 -16.68 -4.30 -14.81
N ILE A 15 -17.14 -3.35 -15.64
CA ILE A 15 -16.47 -2.99 -16.89
C ILE A 15 -15.05 -2.49 -16.62
N ILE A 16 -14.88 -1.61 -15.63
CA ILE A 16 -13.56 -1.05 -15.31
C ILE A 16 -12.65 -2.12 -14.73
N SER A 17 -13.15 -2.97 -13.83
CA SER A 17 -12.40 -4.11 -13.31
C SER A 17 -11.94 -5.05 -14.43
N PHE A 18 -12.82 -5.34 -15.38
CA PHE A 18 -12.51 -6.21 -16.52
C PHE A 18 -11.46 -5.59 -17.45
N ILE A 19 -11.61 -4.32 -17.82
CA ILE A 19 -10.62 -3.60 -18.64
C ILE A 19 -9.27 -3.53 -17.92
N LEU A 20 -9.25 -3.21 -16.62
CA LEU A 20 -8.03 -3.19 -15.83
C LEU A 20 -7.35 -4.55 -15.82
N ALA A 21 -8.11 -5.62 -15.58
CA ALA A 21 -7.57 -6.98 -15.61
C ALA A 21 -6.95 -7.31 -16.97
N LEU A 22 -7.65 -7.03 -18.07
CA LEU A 22 -7.14 -7.26 -19.42
C LEU A 22 -5.88 -6.44 -19.74
N VAL A 23 -5.85 -5.16 -19.39
CA VAL A 23 -4.71 -4.28 -19.73
C VAL A 23 -3.49 -4.58 -18.86
N THR A 24 -3.68 -5.07 -17.64
CA THR A 24 -2.60 -5.28 -16.67
C THR A 24 -2.22 -6.75 -16.47
N HIS A 25 -2.83 -7.70 -17.19
CA HIS A 25 -2.55 -9.14 -17.01
C HIS A 25 -1.06 -9.49 -17.16
N SER A 26 -0.32 -8.76 -18.01
CA SER A 26 1.12 -8.96 -18.16
C SER A 26 1.90 -8.68 -16.88
N LEU A 27 1.39 -7.81 -16.00
CA LEU A 27 2.02 -7.51 -14.72
C LEU A 27 2.13 -8.75 -13.82
N PHE A 28 1.15 -9.64 -13.84
CA PHE A 28 1.23 -10.90 -13.10
C PHE A 28 2.44 -11.73 -13.54
N PHE A 29 2.63 -11.89 -14.85
CA PHE A 29 3.77 -12.63 -15.40
C PHE A 29 5.10 -11.92 -15.15
N ASP A 30 5.13 -10.58 -15.18
CA ASP A 30 6.33 -9.81 -14.85
C ASP A 30 6.74 -10.01 -13.38
N ILE A 31 5.78 -9.96 -12.45
CA ILE A 31 6.01 -10.21 -11.02
C ILE A 31 6.54 -11.64 -10.82
N TYR A 32 5.84 -12.62 -11.38
CA TYR A 32 6.22 -14.02 -11.24
C TYR A 32 7.59 -14.31 -11.83
N ARG A 33 7.87 -13.80 -13.03
CA ARG A 33 9.18 -13.94 -13.68
C ARG A 33 10.28 -13.29 -12.84
N GLY A 34 10.07 -12.10 -12.32
CA GLY A 34 11.08 -11.42 -11.51
C GLY A 34 11.37 -12.14 -10.19
N ALA A 35 10.37 -12.80 -9.58
CA ALA A 35 10.56 -13.64 -8.41
C ALA A 35 11.36 -14.92 -8.75
N VAL A 36 10.96 -15.65 -9.80
CA VAL A 36 11.61 -16.92 -10.21
C VAL A 36 13.09 -16.73 -10.56
N PHE A 37 13.42 -15.68 -11.33
CA PHE A 37 14.79 -15.41 -11.74
C PHE A 37 15.56 -14.53 -10.75
N ASN A 38 14.96 -14.22 -9.58
CA ASN A 38 15.52 -13.35 -8.56
C ASN A 38 16.08 -12.03 -9.13
N ILE A 39 15.36 -11.44 -10.08
CA ILE A 39 15.77 -10.21 -10.79
C ILE A 39 15.74 -9.02 -9.83
N VAL A 40 14.82 -9.06 -8.87
CA VAL A 40 14.64 -8.03 -7.86
C VAL A 40 14.70 -8.68 -6.47
N PRO A 41 15.51 -8.15 -5.55
CA PRO A 41 15.55 -8.63 -4.17
C PRO A 41 14.15 -8.58 -3.55
N HIS A 42 13.75 -9.68 -2.93
CA HIS A 42 12.46 -9.80 -2.26
C HIS A 42 12.57 -10.65 -0.99
N ASP A 43 11.62 -10.44 -0.09
CA ASP A 43 11.49 -11.28 1.10
C ASP A 43 10.90 -12.64 0.71
N HIS A 44 11.54 -13.72 1.14
CA HIS A 44 11.13 -15.10 0.85
C HIS A 44 9.96 -15.57 1.72
N TYR A 45 8.76 -15.01 1.50
CA TYR A 45 7.54 -15.36 2.24
C TYR A 45 7.01 -16.78 1.93
N GLU A 46 7.45 -17.37 0.83
CA GLU A 46 7.08 -18.72 0.42
C GLU A 46 7.49 -19.78 1.44
N TYR A 47 8.65 -19.66 2.08
CA TYR A 47 9.04 -20.57 3.17
C TYR A 47 8.14 -20.41 4.39
N TYR A 48 7.62 -19.20 4.64
CA TYR A 48 6.66 -19.00 5.72
C TYR A 48 5.30 -19.63 5.38
N ALA A 49 4.89 -19.60 4.11
CA ALA A 49 3.70 -20.31 3.65
C ALA A 49 3.84 -21.82 3.84
N PHE A 50 4.99 -22.39 3.47
CA PHE A 50 5.28 -23.81 3.68
C PHE A 50 5.26 -24.23 5.15
N TYR A 51 5.66 -23.34 6.07
CA TYR A 51 5.55 -23.59 7.51
C TYR A 51 4.09 -23.82 7.94
N PHE A 52 3.14 -23.05 7.40
CA PHE A 52 1.71 -23.26 7.67
C PHE A 52 1.16 -24.53 7.00
N LEU A 53 1.77 -24.98 5.91
CA LEU A 53 1.41 -26.23 5.24
C LEU A 53 2.02 -27.47 5.90
N GLY A 54 2.99 -27.29 6.82
CA GLY A 54 3.72 -28.40 7.43
C GLY A 54 4.67 -29.11 6.45
N ASP A 55 5.10 -28.41 5.39
CA ASP A 55 6.03 -28.93 4.38
C ASP A 55 7.48 -28.81 4.87
N ASP A 56 8.37 -29.70 4.39
CA ASP A 56 9.79 -29.74 4.75
C ASP A 56 10.56 -28.45 4.36
N LEU A 57 10.07 -27.72 3.35
CA LEU A 57 10.60 -26.40 2.98
C LEU A 57 10.22 -25.30 4.00
N GLY A 58 9.30 -25.59 4.92
CA GLY A 58 8.72 -24.65 5.87
C GLY A 58 9.74 -24.04 6.84
N LYS A 59 9.83 -22.71 6.84
CA LYS A 59 10.69 -21.96 7.78
C LYS A 59 9.95 -20.75 8.33
N LEU A 60 10.08 -20.53 9.64
CA LEU A 60 9.67 -19.26 10.24
C LEU A 60 10.57 -18.14 9.71
N PRO A 61 10.01 -17.01 9.25
CA PRO A 61 10.80 -15.89 8.79
C PRO A 61 11.47 -15.20 9.97
N PRO A 62 12.46 -14.33 9.75
CA PRO A 62 13.02 -13.52 10.83
C PRO A 62 11.93 -12.74 11.59
N GLN A 63 12.19 -12.43 12.87
CA GLN A 63 11.22 -11.79 13.79
C GLN A 63 10.50 -10.57 13.18
N THR A 64 11.23 -9.78 12.39
CA THR A 64 10.75 -8.56 11.72
C THR A 64 9.74 -8.80 10.60
N HIS A 65 9.42 -10.05 10.28
CA HIS A 65 8.48 -10.43 9.22
C HIS A 65 7.40 -11.41 9.69
N ALA A 66 7.55 -12.03 10.86
CA ALA A 66 6.64 -13.06 11.38
C ALA A 66 5.21 -12.55 11.66
N TYR A 67 5.01 -11.25 11.88
CA TYR A 67 3.67 -10.69 12.07
C TYR A 67 2.84 -10.61 10.79
N ARG A 68 3.43 -10.77 9.59
CA ARG A 68 2.76 -10.63 8.28
C ARG A 68 1.93 -11.86 7.89
N VAL A 69 1.28 -12.48 8.87
CA VAL A 69 0.57 -13.77 8.76
C VAL A 69 -0.55 -13.71 7.72
N ILE A 70 -1.38 -12.66 7.74
CA ILE A 70 -2.51 -12.56 6.82
C ILE A 70 -2.03 -12.46 5.38
N ALA A 71 -0.96 -11.71 5.12
CA ALA A 71 -0.40 -11.58 3.77
C ALA A 71 0.03 -12.95 3.19
N VAL A 72 0.57 -13.82 4.04
CA VAL A 72 0.98 -15.19 3.68
C VAL A 72 -0.23 -16.11 3.49
N LEU A 73 -1.17 -16.11 4.43
CA LEU A 73 -2.35 -16.98 4.38
C LEU A 73 -3.24 -16.70 3.16
N LEU A 74 -3.26 -15.46 2.66
CA LEU A 74 -4.01 -15.10 1.45
C LEU A 74 -3.50 -15.79 0.18
N ALA A 75 -2.24 -16.24 0.15
CA ALA A 75 -1.68 -16.96 -0.99
C ALA A 75 -2.03 -18.46 -1.00
N LEU A 76 -2.27 -19.06 0.17
CA LEU A 76 -2.48 -20.51 0.29
C LEU A 76 -3.63 -21.08 -0.55
N PRO A 77 -4.80 -20.42 -0.68
CA PRO A 77 -5.86 -20.95 -1.55
C PRO A 77 -5.40 -21.08 -3.00
N PHE A 78 -4.58 -20.14 -3.49
CA PHE A 78 -4.15 -20.10 -4.88
C PHE A 78 -3.07 -21.13 -5.19
N TYR A 79 -2.34 -21.62 -4.18
CA TYR A 79 -1.39 -22.71 -4.30
C TYR A 79 -2.03 -23.98 -4.85
N TYR A 80 -3.28 -24.24 -4.46
CA TYR A 80 -4.04 -25.41 -4.89
C TYR A 80 -4.86 -25.19 -6.16
N ILE A 81 -5.16 -23.94 -6.51
CA ILE A 81 -6.11 -23.61 -7.59
C ILE A 81 -5.40 -23.24 -8.90
N LEU A 82 -4.28 -22.52 -8.82
CA LEU A 82 -3.61 -22.00 -10.01
C LEU A 82 -2.83 -23.10 -10.74
N PRO A 83 -2.85 -23.08 -12.09
CA PRO A 83 -2.01 -23.97 -12.87
C PRO A 83 -0.54 -23.58 -12.70
N LEU A 84 0.34 -24.58 -12.78
CA LEU A 84 1.77 -24.34 -12.77
C LEU A 84 2.21 -23.75 -14.13
N PHE A 85 2.91 -22.63 -14.07
CA PHE A 85 3.56 -22.01 -15.21
C PHE A 85 5.07 -22.11 -15.05
N THR A 86 5.77 -22.65 -16.05
CA THR A 86 7.23 -22.75 -16.07
C THR A 86 7.79 -21.88 -17.19
N PHE A 87 8.88 -21.16 -16.93
CA PHE A 87 9.56 -20.38 -17.95
C PHE A 87 10.69 -21.19 -18.60
N SER A 88 10.92 -20.94 -19.90
CA SER A 88 12.11 -21.46 -20.59
C SER A 88 13.38 -20.94 -19.90
N GLY A 89 14.29 -21.83 -19.52
CA GLY A 89 15.54 -21.48 -18.83
C GLY A 89 15.56 -21.77 -17.33
N VAL A 90 14.44 -22.21 -16.75
CA VAL A 90 14.45 -22.88 -15.44
C VAL A 90 14.68 -24.36 -15.69
N GLU A 91 15.82 -24.91 -15.26
CA GLU A 91 16.05 -26.35 -15.32
C GLU A 91 15.03 -27.05 -14.39
N PRO A 92 14.17 -27.96 -14.90
CA PRO A 92 13.13 -28.60 -14.08
C PRO A 92 13.67 -29.42 -12.91
N SER A 93 14.94 -29.84 -12.97
CA SER A 93 15.64 -30.55 -11.89
C SER A 93 16.27 -29.63 -10.84
N ALA A 94 16.33 -28.32 -11.08
CA ALA A 94 17.05 -27.37 -10.22
C ALA A 94 16.13 -26.61 -9.24
N VAL A 95 14.81 -26.58 -9.48
CA VAL A 95 13.85 -25.85 -8.65
C VAL A 95 12.65 -26.74 -8.31
N ASP A 96 12.34 -26.81 -7.02
CA ASP A 96 11.21 -27.56 -6.49
C ASP A 96 9.86 -27.06 -7.06
N GLU A 97 8.98 -27.97 -7.45
CA GLU A 97 7.68 -27.65 -8.04
C GLU A 97 6.76 -26.91 -7.06
N ASN A 98 6.74 -27.33 -5.80
CA ASN A 98 5.95 -26.70 -4.75
C ASN A 98 6.41 -25.26 -4.56
N TYR A 99 7.73 -25.04 -4.55
CA TYR A 99 8.30 -23.69 -4.47
C TYR A 99 7.78 -22.78 -5.60
N LEU A 100 7.78 -23.26 -6.86
CA LEU A 100 7.23 -22.51 -7.99
C LEU A 100 5.73 -22.22 -7.85
N ARG A 101 4.93 -23.21 -7.42
CA ARG A 101 3.49 -23.02 -7.15
C ARG A 101 3.24 -21.94 -6.10
N MET A 102 4.07 -21.90 -5.07
CA MET A 102 3.95 -20.88 -4.03
C MET A 102 4.30 -19.50 -4.55
N LEU A 103 5.36 -19.37 -5.35
CA LEU A 103 5.71 -18.10 -6.01
C LEU A 103 4.60 -17.60 -6.94
N ILE A 104 3.98 -18.48 -7.73
CA ILE A 104 2.82 -18.15 -8.57
C ILE A 104 1.68 -17.57 -7.72
N SER A 105 1.42 -18.20 -6.58
CA SER A 105 0.34 -17.82 -5.67
C SER A 105 0.55 -16.45 -5.07
N PHE A 106 1.75 -16.16 -4.57
CA PHE A 106 2.11 -14.82 -4.10
C PHE A 106 2.05 -13.77 -5.20
N SER A 107 2.57 -14.09 -6.39
CA SER A 107 2.53 -13.18 -7.55
C SER A 107 1.09 -12.83 -7.93
N PHE A 108 0.19 -13.81 -7.88
CA PHE A 108 -1.23 -13.61 -8.14
C PHE A 108 -1.88 -12.72 -7.08
N VAL A 109 -1.64 -12.96 -5.79
CA VAL A 109 -2.22 -12.14 -4.71
C VAL A 109 -1.72 -10.70 -4.79
N THR A 110 -0.45 -10.49 -5.10
CA THR A 110 0.12 -9.14 -5.32
C THR A 110 -0.54 -8.47 -6.52
N TYR A 111 -0.70 -9.19 -7.64
CA TYR A 111 -1.41 -8.68 -8.81
C TYR A 111 -2.87 -8.29 -8.50
N VAL A 112 -3.61 -9.17 -7.80
CA VAL A 112 -4.98 -8.89 -7.35
C VAL A 112 -5.01 -7.68 -6.42
N SER A 113 -4.02 -7.51 -5.55
CA SER A 113 -3.92 -6.35 -4.66
C SER A 113 -3.75 -5.03 -5.42
N VAL A 114 -2.99 -5.04 -6.52
CA VAL A 114 -2.89 -3.89 -7.43
C VAL A 114 -4.26 -3.58 -8.06
N LEU A 115 -4.97 -4.60 -8.57
CA LEU A 115 -6.31 -4.41 -9.14
C LEU A 115 -7.30 -3.84 -8.13
N VAL A 116 -7.35 -4.43 -6.93
CA VAL A 116 -8.24 -3.98 -5.85
C VAL A 116 -7.90 -2.56 -5.42
N THR A 117 -6.62 -2.20 -5.35
CA THR A 117 -6.20 -0.82 -5.08
C THR A 117 -6.75 0.15 -6.14
N CYS A 118 -6.54 -0.14 -7.42
CA CYS A 118 -7.05 0.65 -8.53
C CYS A 118 -8.59 0.80 -8.49
N ILE A 119 -9.32 -0.31 -8.33
CA ILE A 119 -10.78 -0.31 -8.25
C ILE A 119 -11.27 0.47 -7.04
N THR A 120 -10.63 0.31 -5.88
CA THR A 120 -11.03 1.02 -4.66
C THR A 120 -10.78 2.52 -4.80
N THR A 121 -9.66 2.92 -5.40
CA THR A 121 -9.39 4.33 -5.70
C THR A 121 -10.42 4.92 -6.67
N TYR A 122 -10.83 4.16 -7.68
CA TYR A 122 -11.95 4.54 -8.56
C TYR A 122 -13.23 4.82 -7.76
N LEU A 123 -13.57 3.91 -6.85
CA LEU A 123 -14.75 4.04 -5.99
C LEU A 123 -14.64 5.22 -5.03
N ILE A 124 -13.45 5.52 -4.49
CA ILE A 124 -13.20 6.73 -3.70
C ILE A 124 -13.52 7.97 -4.54
N ALA A 125 -12.94 8.08 -5.73
CA ALA A 125 -13.16 9.22 -6.63
C ALA A 125 -14.64 9.39 -7.00
N ARG A 126 -15.32 8.31 -7.38
CA ARG A 126 -16.72 8.35 -7.83
C ARG A 126 -17.70 8.55 -6.68
N LYS A 127 -17.66 7.69 -5.67
CA LYS A 127 -18.67 7.66 -4.59
C LYS A 127 -18.43 8.71 -3.51
N ARG A 128 -17.17 9.07 -3.21
CA ARG A 128 -16.84 9.98 -2.09
C ARG A 128 -16.64 11.42 -2.55
N PHE A 129 -16.00 11.58 -3.72
CA PHE A 129 -15.70 12.89 -4.29
C PHE A 129 -16.62 13.29 -5.45
N GLY A 130 -17.48 12.40 -5.94
CA GLY A 130 -18.49 12.73 -6.95
C GLY A 130 -17.91 13.04 -8.33
N VAL A 131 -16.73 12.49 -8.63
CA VAL A 131 -15.95 12.81 -9.84
C VAL A 131 -16.55 12.15 -11.09
N SER A 132 -16.33 12.74 -12.28
CA SER A 132 -16.74 12.13 -13.56
C SER A 132 -16.03 10.81 -13.84
N ILE A 133 -16.59 9.97 -14.74
CA ILE A 133 -15.99 8.68 -15.11
C ILE A 133 -14.60 8.90 -15.69
N LEU A 134 -14.43 9.86 -16.61
CA LEU A 134 -13.14 10.11 -17.26
C LEU A 134 -12.06 10.48 -16.25
N LEU A 135 -12.33 11.43 -15.35
CA LEU A 135 -11.34 11.84 -14.36
C LEU A 135 -11.07 10.72 -13.34
N ALA A 136 -12.08 9.94 -12.96
CA ALA A 136 -11.87 8.75 -12.12
C ALA A 136 -10.98 7.70 -12.83
N THR A 137 -11.14 7.48 -14.13
CA THR A 137 -10.24 6.62 -14.92
C THR A 137 -8.82 7.17 -14.96
N VAL A 138 -8.64 8.48 -15.11
CA VAL A 138 -7.30 9.11 -15.03
C VAL A 138 -6.67 8.88 -13.66
N ILE A 139 -7.44 9.03 -12.57
CA ILE A 139 -6.95 8.75 -11.21
C ILE A 139 -6.50 7.28 -11.08
N VAL A 140 -7.24 6.34 -11.68
CA VAL A 140 -6.87 4.92 -11.70
C VAL A 140 -5.57 4.68 -12.46
N LEU A 141 -5.39 5.32 -13.62
CA LEU A 141 -4.14 5.21 -14.39
C LEU A 141 -2.96 5.73 -13.57
N TRP A 142 -3.10 6.87 -12.91
CA TRP A 142 -2.08 7.38 -12.00
C TRP A 142 -1.83 6.45 -10.80
N THR A 143 -2.88 5.85 -10.23
CA THR A 143 -2.76 4.86 -9.15
C THR A 143 -1.92 3.68 -9.60
N TYR A 144 -2.19 3.15 -10.79
CA TYR A 144 -1.41 2.06 -11.38
C TYR A 144 0.05 2.47 -11.63
N LEU A 145 0.31 3.66 -12.16
CA LEU A 145 1.68 4.16 -12.36
C LEU A 145 2.46 4.33 -11.05
N MET A 146 1.79 4.79 -9.98
CA MET A 146 2.39 4.91 -8.65
C MET A 146 2.70 3.55 -8.03
N LEU A 147 1.80 2.56 -8.19
CA LEU A 147 2.04 1.18 -7.79
C LEU A 147 3.19 0.53 -8.60
N ARG A 148 3.37 0.90 -9.86
CA ARG A 148 4.51 0.42 -10.66
C ARG A 148 5.85 1.02 -10.23
N HIS A 149 5.84 2.24 -9.68
CA HIS A 149 7.02 2.85 -9.06
C HIS A 149 7.41 2.19 -7.73
N LEU A 150 6.48 1.49 -7.06
CA LEU A 150 6.78 0.56 -5.98
C LEU A 150 7.42 -0.74 -6.50
N ARG A 151 8.32 -0.66 -7.49
CA ARG A 151 8.84 -1.81 -8.24
C ARG A 151 9.40 -2.91 -7.34
N GLU A 152 10.15 -2.55 -6.30
CA GLU A 152 10.68 -3.50 -5.31
C GLU A 152 9.60 -4.03 -4.36
N GLY A 153 8.54 -3.25 -4.11
CA GLY A 153 7.38 -3.67 -3.32
C GLY A 153 6.42 -4.61 -4.06
N LEU A 154 6.43 -4.63 -5.40
CA LEU A 154 5.60 -5.53 -6.21
C LEU A 154 6.03 -7.00 -6.12
N TYR A 155 7.25 -7.29 -5.66
CA TYR A 155 7.76 -8.65 -5.45
C TYR A 155 7.62 -9.11 -4.00
N GLY A 156 6.93 -8.34 -3.15
CA GLY A 156 6.66 -8.69 -1.76
C GLY A 156 5.22 -8.39 -1.36
N VAL A 157 4.99 -8.26 -0.05
CA VAL A 157 3.65 -8.02 0.51
C VAL A 157 3.20 -6.55 0.48
N ASP A 158 3.98 -5.67 -0.14
CA ASP A 158 3.72 -4.23 -0.04
C ASP A 158 2.48 -3.79 -0.81
N ALA A 159 2.24 -4.38 -1.98
CA ALA A 159 1.02 -4.13 -2.74
C ALA A 159 -0.23 -4.47 -1.91
N MET A 160 -0.17 -5.52 -1.07
CA MET A 160 -1.24 -5.85 -0.14
C MET A 160 -1.38 -4.78 0.96
N GLY A 161 -0.27 -4.27 1.47
CA GLY A 161 -0.27 -3.15 2.42
C GLY A 161 -0.94 -1.90 1.86
N VAL A 162 -0.59 -1.50 0.63
CA VAL A 162 -1.21 -0.35 -0.06
C VAL A 162 -2.70 -0.61 -0.37
N MET A 163 -3.06 -1.84 -0.75
CA MET A 163 -4.46 -2.24 -0.91
C MET A 163 -5.24 -2.04 0.38
N VAL A 164 -4.71 -2.50 1.52
CA VAL A 164 -5.36 -2.32 2.82
C VAL A 164 -5.46 -0.83 3.19
N VAL A 165 -4.42 -0.02 2.97
CA VAL A 165 -4.49 1.44 3.19
C VAL A 165 -5.63 2.05 2.39
N THR A 166 -5.72 1.70 1.11
CA THR A 166 -6.77 2.22 0.20
C THR A 166 -8.16 1.78 0.62
N LEU A 167 -8.33 0.52 1.05
CA LEU A 167 -9.60 0.00 1.58
C LEU A 167 -10.01 0.71 2.87
N ILE A 168 -9.08 0.95 3.79
CA ILE A 168 -9.34 1.72 5.01
C ILE A 168 -9.82 3.12 4.67
N ILE A 169 -9.15 3.82 3.74
CA ILE A 169 -9.55 5.16 3.27
C ILE A 169 -10.98 5.12 2.71
N TYR A 170 -11.29 4.15 1.84
CA TYR A 170 -12.63 4.01 1.26
C TYR A 170 -13.72 3.79 2.32
N HIS A 171 -13.40 3.06 3.39
CA HIS A 171 -14.32 2.71 4.48
C HIS A 171 -14.23 3.63 5.70
N MET A 172 -13.53 4.77 5.63
CA MET A 172 -13.43 5.72 6.75
C MET A 172 -14.79 6.21 7.26
N ASN A 173 -15.85 6.19 6.46
CA ASN A 173 -17.19 6.59 6.91
C ASN A 173 -17.88 5.54 7.80
N ASN A 174 -17.40 4.30 7.82
CA ASN A 174 -17.89 3.23 8.68
C ASN A 174 -16.83 2.94 9.74
N LYS A 175 -17.01 3.55 10.92
CA LYS A 175 -16.03 3.52 12.02
C LYS A 175 -15.64 2.11 12.48
N TRP A 176 -16.56 1.14 12.42
CA TRP A 176 -16.32 -0.23 12.83
C TRP A 176 -15.51 -1.02 11.80
N LEU A 177 -15.89 -0.89 10.52
CA LEU A 177 -15.13 -1.51 9.44
C LEU A 177 -13.74 -0.88 9.29
N TYR A 178 -13.64 0.44 9.47
CA TYR A 178 -12.36 1.15 9.60
C TYR A 178 -11.49 0.52 10.70
N ALA A 179 -12.03 0.38 11.92
CA ALA A 179 -11.29 -0.17 13.04
C ALA A 179 -10.81 -1.61 12.80
N LEU A 180 -11.71 -2.45 12.28
CA LEU A 180 -11.39 -3.83 11.92
C LEU A 180 -10.26 -3.88 10.88
N LEU A 181 -10.37 -3.11 9.80
CA LEU A 181 -9.36 -3.09 8.74
C LEU A 181 -8.01 -2.56 9.22
N VAL A 182 -7.98 -1.55 10.10
CA VAL A 182 -6.72 -1.03 10.69
C VAL A 182 -6.04 -2.08 11.57
N ILE A 183 -6.80 -2.74 12.45
CA ILE A 183 -6.27 -3.77 13.35
C ILE A 183 -5.77 -4.98 12.55
N MET A 184 -6.57 -5.48 11.61
CA MET A 184 -6.19 -6.59 10.74
C MET A 184 -5.03 -6.22 9.81
N GLY A 185 -4.98 -4.96 9.37
CA GLY A 185 -3.96 -4.45 8.47
C GLY A 185 -2.55 -4.58 9.01
N VAL A 186 -2.36 -4.58 10.34
CA VAL A 186 -1.04 -4.78 10.94
C VAL A 186 -0.46 -6.17 10.67
N PHE A 187 -1.34 -7.18 10.53
CA PHE A 187 -0.94 -8.55 10.18
C PHE A 187 -0.75 -8.76 8.67
N VAL A 188 -1.00 -7.73 7.86
CA VAL A 188 -0.63 -7.68 6.45
C VAL A 188 0.68 -6.91 6.30
N ASN A 189 0.75 -5.70 6.88
CA ASN A 189 1.92 -4.85 6.86
C ASN A 189 1.87 -3.84 8.02
N GLU A 190 2.96 -3.73 8.77
CA GLU A 190 3.14 -2.81 9.90
C GLU A 190 2.96 -1.34 9.51
N LYS A 191 3.30 -0.98 8.26
CA LYS A 191 3.17 0.38 7.75
C LYS A 191 1.73 0.87 7.77
N VAL A 192 0.75 -0.03 7.65
CA VAL A 192 -0.66 0.33 7.74
C VAL A 192 -0.96 0.97 9.10
N ALA A 193 -0.56 0.32 10.20
CA ALA A 193 -0.79 0.84 11.54
C ALA A 193 -0.04 2.17 11.77
N MET A 194 1.20 2.27 11.30
CA MET A 194 2.00 3.50 11.41
C MET A 194 1.32 4.68 10.69
N ILE A 195 0.88 4.49 9.45
CA ILE A 195 0.20 5.51 8.64
C ILE A 195 -1.06 6.02 9.33
N PHE A 196 -1.93 5.10 9.76
CA PHE A 196 -3.20 5.51 10.38
C PHE A 196 -3.02 6.07 11.79
N PHE A 197 -2.01 5.62 12.53
CA PHE A 197 -1.66 6.23 13.80
C PHE A 197 -1.21 7.68 13.59
N MET A 198 -0.26 7.93 12.68
CA MET A 198 0.20 9.29 12.39
C MET A 198 -0.93 10.17 11.85
N LEU A 199 -1.82 9.61 11.03
CA LEU A 199 -2.96 10.32 10.47
C LEU A 199 -3.92 10.76 11.59
N MET A 200 -4.32 9.84 12.46
CA MET A 200 -5.35 10.10 13.47
C MET A 200 -4.78 10.82 14.69
N ALA A 201 -3.58 10.48 15.14
CA ALA A 201 -2.88 11.19 16.20
C ALA A 201 -2.52 12.62 15.76
N GLY A 202 -2.06 12.81 14.52
CA GLY A 202 -1.82 14.13 13.95
C GLY A 202 -3.09 14.97 13.93
N ARG A 203 -4.19 14.43 13.39
CA ARG A 203 -5.49 15.12 13.41
C ARG A 203 -5.97 15.44 14.82
N TRP A 204 -5.78 14.52 15.78
CA TRP A 204 -6.13 14.76 17.18
C TRP A 204 -5.28 15.87 17.81
N LEU A 205 -3.97 15.88 17.56
CA LEU A 205 -3.05 16.88 18.09
C LEU A 205 -3.36 18.30 17.57
N PHE A 206 -3.60 18.43 16.27
CA PHE A 206 -3.80 19.74 15.62
C PHE A 206 -5.24 20.26 15.73
N TYR A 207 -6.25 19.40 15.70
CA TYR A 207 -7.66 19.83 15.74
C TYR A 207 -8.35 19.60 17.09
N ARG A 208 -7.68 18.91 18.03
CA ARG A 208 -8.14 18.67 19.41
C ARG A 208 -9.64 18.37 19.52
N PRO A 209 -10.14 17.31 18.87
CA PRO A 209 -11.52 16.91 19.09
C PRO A 209 -11.71 16.62 20.58
N ARG A 210 -12.83 17.09 21.16
CA ARG A 210 -13.09 17.01 22.61
C ARG A 210 -13.17 15.58 23.14
N GLN A 211 -13.30 14.57 22.29
CA GLN A 211 -13.46 13.17 22.67
C GLN A 211 -12.53 12.27 21.86
N ILE A 212 -11.92 11.30 22.54
CA ILE A 212 -11.21 10.18 21.92
C ILE A 212 -12.26 9.25 21.31
N ASP A 213 -12.17 9.00 20.01
CA ASP A 213 -13.07 8.09 19.28
C ASP A 213 -12.27 6.89 18.73
N ILE A 214 -12.99 5.89 18.24
CA ILE A 214 -12.48 4.67 17.64
C ILE A 214 -11.50 4.91 16.50
N TYR A 215 -11.61 6.06 15.79
CA TYR A 215 -10.64 6.46 14.78
C TYR A 215 -9.22 6.60 15.34
N LEU A 216 -9.06 7.06 16.59
CA LEU A 216 -7.75 7.14 17.25
C LEU A 216 -7.39 5.85 17.99
N ILE A 217 -8.38 5.21 18.63
CA ILE A 217 -8.14 4.01 19.45
C ILE A 217 -7.66 2.83 18.58
N ALA A 218 -8.27 2.61 17.41
CA ALA A 218 -7.95 1.45 16.59
C ALA A 218 -6.49 1.43 16.08
N PRO A 219 -5.91 2.52 15.54
CA PRO A 219 -4.49 2.56 15.20
C PRO A 219 -3.55 2.37 16.40
N VAL A 220 -3.92 2.89 17.58
CA VAL A 220 -3.14 2.66 18.81
C VAL A 220 -3.12 1.19 19.17
N ILE A 221 -4.29 0.52 19.17
CA ILE A 221 -4.38 -0.92 19.40
C ILE A 221 -3.55 -1.69 18.37
N ALA A 222 -3.62 -1.32 17.08
CA ALA A 222 -2.85 -1.97 16.02
C ALA A 222 -1.33 -1.87 16.26
N LEU A 223 -0.83 -0.69 16.67
CA LEU A 223 0.58 -0.52 17.03
C LEU A 223 0.97 -1.32 18.28
N LEU A 224 0.10 -1.37 19.29
CA LEU A 224 0.34 -2.18 20.49
C LEU A 224 0.39 -3.66 20.16
N LEU A 225 -0.48 -4.15 19.26
CA LEU A 225 -0.44 -5.53 18.78
C LEU A 225 0.85 -5.83 18.02
N TYR A 226 1.27 -4.93 17.13
CA TYR A 226 2.55 -5.06 16.44
C TYR A 226 3.73 -5.13 17.43
N ALA A 227 3.76 -4.24 18.42
CA ALA A 227 4.79 -4.24 19.45
C ALA A 227 4.74 -5.54 20.29
N ALA A 228 3.54 -5.97 20.70
CA ALA A 228 3.34 -7.20 21.45
C ALA A 228 3.85 -8.43 20.69
N VAL A 229 3.54 -8.57 19.40
CA VAL A 229 4.08 -9.65 18.56
C VAL A 229 5.61 -9.59 18.54
N ASN A 230 6.21 -8.41 18.32
CA ASN A 230 7.68 -8.30 18.28
C ASN A 230 8.37 -8.58 19.62
N ILE A 231 7.69 -8.36 20.76
CA ILE A 231 8.20 -8.65 22.11
C ILE A 231 8.00 -10.12 22.47
N ILE A 232 6.82 -10.69 22.19
CA ILE A 232 6.42 -12.03 22.59
C ILE A 232 7.13 -13.09 21.74
N THR A 233 7.13 -12.93 20.42
CA THR A 233 7.60 -13.97 19.49
C THR A 233 9.05 -14.43 19.77
N PRO A 234 10.03 -13.55 20.10
CA PRO A 234 11.37 -13.97 20.52
C PRO A 234 11.42 -14.91 21.73
N HIS A 235 10.43 -14.84 22.64
CA HIS A 235 10.40 -15.68 23.83
C HIS A 235 9.84 -17.09 23.56
N PHE A 236 9.07 -17.26 22.48
CA PHE A 236 8.43 -18.53 22.14
C PHE A 236 9.08 -19.25 20.96
N PHE A 237 9.81 -18.53 20.11
CA PHE A 237 10.40 -19.09 18.90
C PHE A 237 11.88 -18.72 18.79
N THR A 238 12.72 -19.72 18.54
CA THR A 238 14.15 -19.53 18.25
C THR A 238 14.28 -19.07 16.80
N PHE A 239 14.45 -17.77 16.60
CA PHE A 239 14.75 -17.22 15.28
C PHE A 239 16.23 -17.32 14.97
N SER A 240 16.56 -17.51 13.69
CA SER A 240 17.94 -17.36 13.22
C SER A 240 18.44 -15.96 13.58
N SER A 241 19.53 -15.91 14.33
CA SER A 241 20.19 -14.70 14.82
C SER A 241 20.71 -13.88 13.64
N GLY A 242 19.96 -12.85 13.21
CA GLY A 242 20.36 -12.04 12.05
C GLY A 242 19.99 -10.56 12.08
N THR A 243 19.10 -10.08 12.94
CA THR A 243 18.55 -8.70 12.81
C THR A 243 18.55 -7.89 14.11
N GLY A 244 19.56 -8.09 14.96
CA GLY A 244 19.76 -7.27 16.17
C GLY A 244 20.03 -5.78 15.89
N ALA A 245 20.46 -5.43 14.68
CA ALA A 245 20.88 -4.07 14.32
C ALA A 245 19.75 -3.03 14.34
N HIS A 246 18.48 -3.44 14.19
CA HIS A 246 17.33 -2.52 14.15
C HIS A 246 16.71 -2.25 15.53
N ARG A 247 17.24 -2.89 16.58
CA ARG A 247 16.75 -2.73 17.97
C ARG A 247 17.69 -1.90 18.84
N ASP A 248 18.91 -1.64 18.37
CA ASP A 248 19.89 -0.86 19.12
C ASP A 248 19.74 0.63 18.81
N ILE A 249 19.24 1.37 19.80
CA ILE A 249 19.06 2.83 19.75
C ILE A 249 20.39 3.53 19.43
N ALA A 250 21.53 2.95 19.85
CA ALA A 250 22.84 3.53 19.58
C ALA A 250 23.15 3.62 18.07
N ASN A 251 22.51 2.77 17.25
CA ASN A 251 22.71 2.75 15.80
C ASN A 251 21.80 3.72 15.03
N PHE A 252 20.82 4.37 15.68
CA PHE A 252 19.86 5.23 14.98
C PHE A 252 20.50 6.43 14.30
N LEU A 253 21.41 7.14 14.98
CA LEU A 253 22.07 8.30 14.39
C LEU A 253 23.02 7.91 13.23
N PRO A 254 23.90 6.90 13.39
CA PRO A 254 24.68 6.37 12.26
C PRO A 254 23.81 5.96 11.06
N GLN A 255 22.72 5.22 11.30
CA GLN A 255 21.77 4.77 10.27
C GLN A 255 21.08 5.94 9.54
N PHE A 256 20.71 6.98 10.28
CA PHE A 256 20.13 8.19 9.72
C PHE A 256 21.12 8.90 8.79
N ILE A 257 22.37 9.06 9.23
CA ILE A 257 23.44 9.69 8.44
C ILE A 257 23.73 8.87 7.19
N GLU A 258 23.85 7.55 7.31
CA GLU A 258 24.07 6.64 6.18
C GLU A 258 22.94 6.74 5.16
N THR A 259 21.68 6.65 5.60
CA THR A 259 20.51 6.77 4.72
C THR A 259 20.47 8.14 4.03
N PHE A 260 20.83 9.20 4.75
CA PHE A 260 20.93 10.54 4.17
C PHE A 260 21.99 10.60 3.06
N MET A 261 23.17 10.00 3.26
CA MET A 261 24.22 9.94 2.25
C MET A 261 23.79 9.09 1.03
N VAL A 262 23.08 7.98 1.26
CA VAL A 262 22.51 7.16 0.20
C VAL A 262 21.55 7.96 -0.68
N ASN A 263 20.73 8.85 -0.09
CA ASN A 263 19.80 9.71 -0.83
C ASN A 263 20.51 10.69 -1.80
N LEU A 264 21.79 11.00 -1.59
CA LEU A 264 22.56 11.89 -2.46
C LEU A 264 23.15 11.16 -3.68
N THR A 265 23.14 9.83 -3.70
CA THR A 265 23.57 9.04 -4.86
C THR A 265 22.52 9.09 -5.99
N MET A 266 22.93 8.85 -7.24
CA MET A 266 21.98 8.82 -8.36
C MET A 266 20.88 7.78 -8.17
N LYS A 267 21.23 6.60 -7.64
CA LYS A 267 20.26 5.55 -7.31
C LYS A 267 19.30 6.01 -6.19
N GLY A 268 19.82 6.68 -5.16
CA GLY A 268 19.02 7.24 -4.07
C GLY A 268 18.10 8.37 -4.52
N ILE A 269 18.53 9.24 -5.42
CA ILE A 269 17.67 10.30 -5.98
C ILE A 269 16.47 9.66 -6.69
N ILE A 270 16.71 8.65 -7.52
CA ILE A 270 15.65 7.99 -8.30
C ILE A 270 14.70 7.19 -7.40
N LEU A 271 15.23 6.40 -6.47
CA LEU A 271 14.43 5.47 -5.67
C LEU A 271 13.84 6.08 -4.40
N ASN A 272 14.47 7.13 -3.85
CA ASN A 272 14.04 7.79 -2.62
C ASN A 272 13.53 9.21 -2.85
N VAL A 273 14.37 10.10 -3.38
CA VAL A 273 14.06 11.55 -3.40
C VAL A 273 12.91 11.88 -4.36
N ILE A 274 12.93 11.35 -5.58
CA ILE A 274 11.89 11.64 -6.59
C ILE A 274 10.49 11.20 -6.11
N PRO A 275 10.26 9.96 -5.63
CA PRO A 275 8.97 9.56 -5.08
C PRO A 275 8.49 10.48 -3.95
N VAL A 276 9.39 10.91 -3.08
CA VAL A 276 9.06 11.81 -1.98
C VAL A 276 8.64 13.20 -2.48
N ILE A 277 9.37 13.77 -3.44
CA ILE A 277 8.99 15.03 -4.09
C ILE A 277 7.61 14.91 -4.74
N ILE A 278 7.35 13.82 -5.45
CA ILE A 278 6.03 13.54 -6.05
C ILE A 278 4.95 13.53 -4.97
N LEU A 279 5.17 12.85 -3.84
CA LEU A 279 4.21 12.81 -2.73
C LEU A 279 3.96 14.19 -2.10
N PHE A 280 4.98 15.02 -1.91
CA PHE A 280 4.80 16.41 -1.48
C PHE A 280 3.98 17.21 -2.49
N GLY A 281 4.23 17.01 -3.79
CA GLY A 281 3.42 17.60 -4.86
C GLY A 281 1.96 17.16 -4.81
N LEU A 282 1.70 15.86 -4.63
CA LEU A 282 0.35 15.32 -4.45
C LEU A 282 -0.33 15.88 -3.21
N TYR A 283 0.37 15.96 -2.08
CA TYR A 283 -0.16 16.57 -0.86
C TYR A 283 -0.54 18.05 -1.07
N TYR A 284 0.36 18.83 -1.70
CA TYR A 284 0.10 20.24 -1.98
C TYR A 284 -1.15 20.42 -2.85
N LEU A 285 -1.27 19.65 -3.93
CA LEU A 285 -2.44 19.65 -4.80
C LEU A 285 -3.70 19.17 -4.07
N ALA A 286 -3.61 18.12 -3.24
CA ALA A 286 -4.73 17.66 -2.42
C ALA A 286 -5.21 18.75 -1.45
N ASN A 287 -4.29 19.52 -0.87
CA ASN A 287 -4.62 20.65 -0.01
C ASN A 287 -5.23 21.83 -0.80
N MET A 288 -4.87 22.03 -2.07
CA MET A 288 -5.59 22.98 -2.92
C MET A 288 -7.01 22.51 -3.22
N ALA A 289 -7.23 21.20 -3.38
CA ALA A 289 -8.53 20.61 -3.68
C ALA A 289 -9.60 20.95 -2.63
N THR A 290 -9.21 21.16 -1.37
CA THR A 290 -10.14 21.48 -0.27
C THR A 290 -10.83 22.84 -0.45
N LYS A 291 -10.32 23.70 -1.34
CA LYS A 291 -10.99 24.96 -1.72
C LYS A 291 -12.20 24.73 -2.64
N TYR A 292 -12.22 23.61 -3.37
CA TYR A 292 -13.21 23.31 -4.40
C TYR A 292 -14.21 22.25 -3.95
N ILE A 293 -13.80 21.34 -3.06
CA ILE A 293 -14.63 20.23 -2.61
C ILE A 293 -14.55 20.03 -1.10
N ASP A 294 -15.68 19.68 -0.50
CA ASP A 294 -15.71 19.22 0.89
C ASP A 294 -15.10 17.82 0.99
N THR A 295 -13.95 17.73 1.65
CA THR A 295 -13.19 16.49 1.87
C THR A 295 -13.64 15.72 3.11
N GLY A 296 -14.46 16.32 3.99
CA GLY A 296 -14.97 15.70 5.21
C GLY A 296 -13.89 15.02 6.06
N ILE A 297 -14.06 13.72 6.30
CA ILE A 297 -13.12 12.90 7.08
C ILE A 297 -11.95 12.36 6.25
N TYR A 298 -11.97 12.47 4.92
CA TYR A 298 -11.00 11.79 4.06
C TYR A 298 -9.66 12.51 4.01
N PHE A 299 -9.65 13.84 4.14
CA PHE A 299 -8.42 14.63 4.07
C PHE A 299 -8.48 15.92 4.90
N ARG A 300 -7.37 16.26 5.56
CA ARG A 300 -7.12 17.53 6.25
C ARG A 300 -5.67 17.99 6.02
N SER A 301 -5.40 19.29 6.15
CA SER A 301 -4.04 19.84 6.02
C SER A 301 -3.05 19.25 7.06
N ALA A 302 -3.53 18.85 8.24
CA ALA A 302 -2.69 18.15 9.22
C ALA A 302 -2.19 16.77 8.74
N ASP A 303 -2.73 16.22 7.65
CA ASP A 303 -2.33 14.92 7.12
C ASP A 303 -0.90 14.94 6.52
N ILE A 304 -0.27 16.12 6.41
CA ILE A 304 1.17 16.25 6.14
C ILE A 304 2.04 15.52 7.17
N VAL A 305 1.54 15.37 8.40
CA VAL A 305 2.20 14.63 9.49
C VAL A 305 2.48 13.19 9.09
N VAL A 306 1.61 12.57 8.29
CA VAL A 306 1.80 11.19 7.82
C VAL A 306 3.02 11.10 6.91
N LEU A 307 3.12 12.01 5.95
CA LEU A 307 4.26 12.06 5.03
C LEU A 307 5.56 12.34 5.79
N LEU A 308 5.58 13.36 6.64
CA LEU A 308 6.77 13.71 7.44
C LEU A 308 7.19 12.58 8.39
N GLY A 309 6.22 11.96 9.06
CA GLY A 309 6.49 10.89 10.02
C GLY A 309 6.95 9.61 9.34
N ILE A 310 6.36 9.22 8.20
CA ILE A 310 6.86 8.09 7.41
C ILE A 310 8.28 8.36 6.90
N LEU A 311 8.58 9.56 6.42
CA LEU A 311 9.93 9.93 6.01
C LEU A 311 10.91 9.79 7.16
N PHE A 312 10.58 10.32 8.33
CA PHE A 312 11.42 10.23 9.51
C PHE A 312 11.67 8.76 9.92
N ILE A 313 10.60 7.96 10.02
CA ILE A 313 10.70 6.53 10.34
C ILE A 313 11.54 5.78 9.30
N SER A 314 11.37 6.10 8.01
CA SER A 314 12.12 5.44 6.93
C SER A 314 13.62 5.73 6.98
N HIS A 315 14.02 6.91 7.46
CA HIS A 315 15.44 7.24 7.67
C HIS A 315 16.03 6.56 8.91
N LEU A 316 15.19 6.16 9.88
CA LEU A 316 15.64 5.46 11.08
C LEU A 316 15.77 3.94 10.89
N ILE A 317 14.97 3.33 10.00
CA ILE A 317 14.90 1.86 9.88
C ILE A 317 15.96 1.29 8.91
N ASN A 318 16.83 2.14 8.32
CA ASN A 318 17.94 1.81 7.41
C ASN A 318 17.80 0.48 6.66
N VAL A 319 16.99 0.50 5.61
CA VAL A 319 17.05 -0.52 4.58
C VAL A 319 17.39 0.21 3.30
N ASP A 320 18.60 -0.03 2.79
CA ASP A 320 19.18 0.63 1.61
C ASP A 320 18.12 0.88 0.51
N TYR A 321 18.01 2.14 0.06
CA TYR A 321 17.13 2.56 -1.04
C TYR A 321 15.62 2.31 -0.87
N ASN A 322 15.10 2.15 0.36
CA ASN A 322 13.67 1.91 0.59
C ASN A 322 12.84 3.13 1.03
N VAL A 323 13.43 4.31 1.23
CA VAL A 323 12.68 5.50 1.73
C VAL A 323 11.52 5.86 0.80
N GLY A 324 11.76 5.92 -0.52
CA GLY A 324 10.70 6.25 -1.46
C GLY A 324 9.62 5.18 -1.51
N ARG A 325 10.02 3.90 -1.49
CA ARG A 325 9.11 2.75 -1.43
C ARG A 325 8.20 2.81 -0.20
N ILE A 326 8.73 3.10 0.98
CA ILE A 326 7.94 3.20 2.22
C ILE A 326 7.01 4.43 2.16
N ALA A 327 7.52 5.59 1.74
CA ALA A 327 6.73 6.82 1.62
C ALA A 327 5.53 6.67 0.67
N MET A 328 5.70 5.90 -0.42
CA MET A 328 4.66 5.69 -1.42
C MET A 328 3.40 5.00 -0.87
N TYR A 329 3.44 4.33 0.29
CA TYR A 329 2.22 3.81 0.91
C TYR A 329 1.17 4.90 1.23
N VAL A 330 1.60 6.16 1.31
CA VAL A 330 0.76 7.30 1.66
C VAL A 330 0.05 7.88 0.44
N PHE A 331 0.48 7.57 -0.80
CA PHE A 331 -0.11 8.16 -2.01
C PHE A 331 -1.64 8.04 -2.09
N PRO A 332 -2.30 6.94 -1.66
CA PRO A 332 -3.76 6.83 -1.75
C PRO A 332 -4.52 7.90 -0.97
N LEU A 333 -3.91 8.50 0.06
CA LEU A 333 -4.50 9.61 0.83
C LEU A 333 -4.59 10.90 0.01
N TYR A 334 -3.64 11.13 -0.90
CA TYR A 334 -3.47 12.41 -1.58
C TYR A 334 -3.90 12.36 -3.05
N LEU A 335 -3.64 11.25 -3.73
CA LEU A 335 -3.75 11.15 -5.19
C LEU A 335 -5.13 11.51 -5.75
N PRO A 336 -6.26 11.00 -5.23
CA PRO A 336 -7.58 11.34 -5.80
C PRO A 336 -7.87 12.84 -5.74
N LEU A 337 -7.51 13.48 -4.63
CA LEU A 337 -7.72 14.93 -4.43
C LEU A 337 -6.77 15.75 -5.29
N ALA A 338 -5.51 15.32 -5.42
CA ALA A 338 -4.53 15.98 -6.27
C ALA A 338 -4.99 16.06 -7.73
N CYS A 339 -5.52 14.96 -8.28
CA CYS A 339 -6.08 14.95 -9.63
C CYS A 339 -7.31 15.85 -9.79
N ILE A 340 -8.14 15.96 -8.75
CA ILE A 340 -9.28 16.91 -8.76
C ILE A 340 -8.78 18.35 -8.79
N ALA A 341 -7.78 18.71 -7.98
CA ALA A 341 -7.20 20.04 -8.02
C ALA A 341 -6.59 20.37 -9.39
N LEU A 342 -5.84 19.44 -9.98
CA LEU A 342 -5.30 19.62 -11.33
C LEU A 342 -6.41 19.86 -12.35
N TYR A 343 -7.49 19.07 -12.31
CA TYR A 343 -8.63 19.28 -13.21
C TYR A 343 -9.27 20.66 -13.06
N GLN A 344 -9.38 21.17 -11.84
CA GLN A 344 -9.93 22.50 -11.56
C GLN A 344 -8.99 23.64 -12.01
N LEU A 345 -7.67 23.40 -12.04
CA LEU A 345 -6.68 24.38 -12.51
C LEU A 345 -6.63 24.53 -14.04
N PHE A 346 -7.28 23.64 -14.80
CA PHE A 346 -7.38 23.72 -16.26
C PHE A 346 -8.84 23.87 -16.73
N PRO A 347 -9.45 25.08 -16.60
CA PRO A 347 -10.86 25.33 -16.96
C PRO A 347 -11.20 25.02 -18.42
N SER A 348 -10.23 25.12 -19.33
CA SER A 348 -10.39 24.77 -20.74
C SER A 348 -10.77 23.29 -20.97
N ALA A 349 -10.56 22.41 -19.98
CA ALA A 349 -11.01 21.01 -20.02
C ALA A 349 -12.47 20.80 -19.56
N HIS A 350 -13.16 21.83 -19.06
CA HIS A 350 -14.55 21.72 -18.60
C HIS A 350 -15.53 21.53 -19.78
N GLY A 351 -15.26 22.17 -20.92
CA GLY A 351 -16.06 22.04 -22.14
C GLY A 351 -16.08 20.63 -22.76
N LEU A 352 -15.08 19.80 -22.47
CA LEU A 352 -14.99 18.42 -22.98
C LEU A 352 -15.76 17.40 -22.14
N LEU A 353 -16.27 17.77 -20.95
CA LEU A 353 -16.89 16.85 -20.00
C LEU A 353 -18.26 17.28 -19.47
N GLU A 354 -18.65 18.55 -19.62
CA GLU A 354 -19.99 19.04 -19.24
C GLU A 354 -21.11 18.62 -20.22
N GLY A 355 -20.77 17.98 -21.34
CA GLY A 355 -21.72 17.47 -22.34
C GLY A 355 -22.74 16.42 -21.83
N GLN A 356 -22.67 16.01 -20.56
CA GLN A 356 -23.61 15.04 -19.97
C GLN A 356 -24.59 15.63 -18.94
N LYS A 357 -24.53 16.93 -18.61
CA LYS A 357 -25.47 17.55 -17.65
C LYS A 357 -26.74 18.17 -18.27
N LYS A 358 -26.91 18.14 -19.59
CA LYS A 358 -28.05 18.80 -20.26
C LYS A 358 -29.19 17.89 -20.74
N ASN A 359 -29.14 16.58 -20.52
CA ASN A 359 -30.23 15.67 -20.87
C ASN A 359 -30.66 14.84 -19.65
N VAL A 360 -31.38 15.46 -18.72
CA VAL A 360 -32.37 14.81 -17.84
C VAL A 360 -33.61 15.67 -17.84
#